data_AF-B9FWD3-F1
#
_entry.id   AF-B9FWD3-F1
#
_cell.length_a   1.000
_cell.length_b   1.000
_cell.length_c   1.000
_cell.angle_alpha   90.00
_cell.angle_beta   90.00
_cell.angle_gamma   90.00
#
_symmetry.space_group_name_H-M   'P 1'
#
loop_
_entity.id
_entity.type
_entity.pdbx_description
1 polymer ?
#
loop_
_entity_poly.entity_id
_entity_poly.type
_entity_poly.pdbx_seq_one_letter_code
_entity_poly.pdbx_strand_id
1 'polypeptide(L)'
;MATGPRRWPAGDHDDPWDVTVTLAELRGTLVVAHDDHRAGVLDLWFLLAGDGDGGKVGPQHWTKLYTVTMPYHALGLPLPWDAESAEPAVVLVDDGRVVFWVWANGSSEHGRGVIRVYDPATGGQTDVAAMVGAVHVGVYTGSLLLPLLKWELRDGVFISRADYPWFLHGMANARVTLNCNLGWGNTQKANLFRVAVSYFLFQPLVPVGGCYRLIDIPMSNCINSKINKIYVLTQFNSQSLNRHIARTYNIGEGVGFGDGFVEVLAATQTTGESGKRWFQGTADAVRQFLWLFEDARLKRIENILILSGDHLYRMDYMDFVQKHVDKGADISVACVPVDESRASDFGLMKTDKNGRITDFLEKPKDESLKSMQLDMGTFGLRPEVADTCKYMASMGIYVFRTDILLRLLRGHYPTANDFGSEVIPMAAKDYNVQAYLFDGYWEDIGTIKSFFEANLALTDQSPNFYFYDPVKPIFTSPRFLPPTKVENCKVLNSIVSHGCFLTECSVDRSVIGVRSRLEPGVQLKDTMMMGADYYQTEAERFSELSDGKVPVGVGENTIIRNCIIDKNARIGKNVMIMNSQNVQEAERPLEGFYIRSGITVVLKNAVIPDGTVI
;
A
#
# COMPACT_ATOMS: atom_id res chain seq x y z
N MET A 1 -0.34 10.04 53.05
CA MET A 1 -0.13 8.60 53.34
C MET A 1 -1.17 7.84 52.53
N ALA A 2 -0.77 7.02 51.56
CA ALA A 2 -1.71 6.22 50.79
C ALA A 2 -1.86 4.84 51.45
N THR A 3 -3.09 4.44 51.79
CA THR A 3 -3.42 3.07 52.20
C THR A 3 -3.86 2.28 50.99
N GLY A 4 -3.39 1.04 50.85
CA GLY A 4 -3.75 0.15 49.73
C GLY A 4 -5.25 -0.19 49.65
N PRO A 5 -5.69 -0.82 48.54
CA PRO A 5 -7.09 -1.08 48.26
C PRO A 5 -7.74 -1.95 49.35
N ARG A 6 -9.00 -1.61 49.68
CA ARG A 6 -9.84 -2.38 50.62
C ARG A 6 -10.98 -3.04 49.85
N ARG A 7 -11.23 -4.32 50.13
CA ARG A 7 -12.47 -5.01 49.74
C ARG A 7 -13.61 -4.63 50.67
N TRP A 8 -14.83 -4.59 50.14
CA TRP A 8 -16.07 -4.69 50.91
C TRP A 8 -16.82 -5.93 50.41
N PRO A 9 -17.16 -6.92 51.26
CA PRO A 9 -18.13 -7.95 50.89
C PRO A 9 -19.54 -7.35 50.83
N ALA A 10 -20.37 -7.86 49.93
CA ALA A 10 -21.74 -7.38 49.71
C ALA A 10 -22.76 -8.52 49.89
N GLY A 11 -23.21 -8.71 51.14
CA GLY A 11 -24.22 -9.71 51.51
C GLY A 11 -23.64 -10.97 52.18
N ASP A 12 -24.35 -11.47 53.18
CA ASP A 12 -23.99 -12.68 53.94
C ASP A 12 -24.54 -13.95 53.25
N HIS A 13 -23.79 -14.49 52.29
CA HIS A 13 -23.99 -15.85 51.78
C HIS A 13 -22.64 -16.58 51.65
N ASP A 14 -22.53 -17.78 52.23
CA ASP A 14 -21.32 -18.61 52.26
C ASP A 14 -21.04 -19.34 50.92
N ASP A 15 -21.14 -18.63 49.79
CA ASP A 15 -20.61 -19.07 48.50
C ASP A 15 -19.40 -18.20 48.13
N PRO A 16 -18.15 -18.71 48.19
CA PRO A 16 -16.94 -17.91 47.91
C PRO A 16 -16.79 -17.48 46.45
N TRP A 17 -17.76 -17.79 45.59
CA TRP A 17 -17.80 -17.48 44.16
C TRP A 17 -18.91 -16.48 43.75
N ASP A 18 -19.64 -15.92 44.72
CA ASP A 18 -20.64 -14.88 44.43
C ASP A 18 -19.99 -13.53 44.08
N VAL A 19 -20.76 -12.68 43.37
CA VAL A 19 -20.32 -11.46 42.65
C VAL A 19 -19.24 -10.64 43.37
N THR A 20 -18.07 -10.46 42.73
CA THR A 20 -16.95 -9.74 43.36
C THR A 20 -16.80 -8.31 42.83
N VAL A 21 -16.77 -7.35 43.77
CA VAL A 21 -16.65 -5.91 43.47
C VAL A 21 -15.30 -5.41 43.97
N THR A 22 -14.48 -4.87 43.06
CA THR A 22 -13.13 -4.37 43.34
C THR A 22 -13.01 -2.89 42.99
N LEU A 23 -12.56 -2.08 43.96
CA LEU A 23 -12.33 -0.64 43.78
C LEU A 23 -10.85 -0.36 43.49
N ALA A 24 -10.57 0.41 42.44
CA ALA A 24 -9.23 0.82 42.02
C ALA A 24 -9.17 2.30 41.65
N GLU A 25 -7.96 2.85 41.55
CA GLU A 25 -7.71 4.20 41.02
C GLU A 25 -6.89 4.09 39.73
N LEU A 26 -7.33 4.76 38.65
CA LEU A 26 -6.66 4.76 37.36
C LEU A 26 -6.41 6.20 36.90
N ARG A 27 -5.15 6.65 37.00
CA ARG A 27 -4.71 8.03 36.68
C ARG A 27 -5.57 9.13 37.36
N GLY A 28 -5.95 8.96 38.62
CA GLY A 28 -6.76 9.92 39.38
C GLY A 28 -8.27 9.77 39.25
N THR A 29 -8.77 8.87 38.39
CA THR A 29 -10.20 8.51 38.30
C THR A 29 -10.46 7.25 39.11
N LEU A 30 -11.54 7.24 39.90
CA LEU A 30 -11.95 6.06 40.67
C LEU A 30 -12.73 5.08 39.77
N VAL A 31 -12.42 3.79 39.87
CA VAL A 31 -12.96 2.73 39.01
C VAL A 31 -13.50 1.59 39.88
N VAL A 32 -14.70 1.11 39.58
CA VAL A 32 -15.28 -0.12 40.13
C VAL A 32 -15.27 -1.18 39.03
N ALA A 33 -14.57 -2.28 39.29
CA ALA A 33 -14.69 -3.51 38.53
C ALA A 33 -15.71 -4.43 39.24
N HIS A 34 -16.72 -4.88 38.51
CA HIS A 34 -17.80 -5.75 38.99
C HIS A 34 -17.76 -7.05 38.18
N ASP A 35 -17.28 -8.13 38.79
CA ASP A 35 -17.14 -9.44 38.15
C ASP A 35 -18.34 -10.32 38.49
N ASP A 36 -19.21 -10.53 37.51
CA ASP A 36 -20.29 -11.52 37.57
C ASP A 36 -19.79 -12.82 36.90
N HIS A 37 -19.20 -13.67 37.74
CA HIS A 37 -18.71 -15.00 37.34
C HIS A 37 -19.83 -15.91 36.82
N ARG A 38 -21.11 -15.68 37.19
CA ARG A 38 -22.25 -16.51 36.75
C ARG A 38 -22.78 -16.06 35.38
N ALA A 39 -22.71 -14.77 35.06
CA ALA A 39 -22.96 -14.24 33.71
C ALA A 39 -21.74 -14.38 32.78
N GLY A 40 -20.55 -14.64 33.33
CA GLY A 40 -19.29 -14.64 32.60
C GLY A 40 -18.89 -13.24 32.13
N VAL A 41 -19.16 -12.19 32.92
CA VAL A 41 -19.04 -10.79 32.52
C VAL A 41 -18.32 -9.95 33.57
N LEU A 42 -17.29 -9.22 33.15
CA LEU A 42 -16.63 -8.18 33.93
C LEU A 42 -17.07 -6.79 33.46
N ASP A 43 -17.81 -6.08 34.31
CA ASP A 43 -18.28 -4.72 34.08
C ASP A 43 -17.33 -3.68 34.70
N LEU A 44 -16.94 -2.66 33.92
CA LEU A 44 -16.05 -1.58 34.36
C LEU A 44 -16.79 -0.23 34.43
N TRP A 45 -16.98 0.25 35.65
CA TRP A 45 -17.66 1.50 36.00
C TRP A 45 -16.65 2.57 36.43
N PHE A 46 -16.80 3.79 35.94
CA PHE A 46 -15.89 4.92 36.18
C PHE A 46 -16.64 6.05 36.86
N LEU A 47 -16.03 6.66 37.88
CA LEU A 47 -16.57 7.84 38.56
C LEU A 47 -16.22 9.09 37.76
N LEU A 48 -17.11 9.47 36.85
CA LEU A 48 -16.93 10.62 35.97
C LEU A 48 -17.46 11.89 36.62
N ALA A 49 -16.86 13.03 36.30
CA ALA A 49 -17.44 14.33 36.57
C ALA A 49 -18.72 14.51 35.73
N GLY A 50 -19.79 15.04 36.31
CA GLY A 50 -20.93 15.52 35.55
C GLY A 50 -20.61 16.87 34.89
N ASP A 51 -21.20 17.12 33.73
CA ASP A 51 -21.20 18.47 33.15
C ASP A 51 -22.10 19.39 33.99
N GLY A 52 -21.67 20.63 34.20
CA GLY A 52 -22.40 21.65 34.93
C GLY A 52 -22.42 22.98 34.18
N ASP A 53 -23.60 23.61 34.14
CA ASP A 53 -23.81 24.85 33.41
C ASP A 53 -22.83 25.96 33.82
N GLY A 54 -22.37 26.72 32.82
CA GLY A 54 -21.45 27.85 33.02
C GLY A 54 -20.02 27.47 33.39
N GLY A 55 -19.57 26.24 33.07
CA GLY A 55 -18.18 25.81 33.26
C GLY A 55 -17.83 25.46 34.71
N LYS A 56 -18.83 25.11 35.52
CA LYS A 56 -18.64 24.48 36.84
C LYS A 56 -18.67 22.97 36.70
N VAL A 57 -17.82 22.27 37.42
CA VAL A 57 -17.87 20.80 37.49
C VAL A 57 -19.17 20.39 38.18
N GLY A 58 -20.00 19.60 37.49
CA GLY A 58 -21.23 19.03 38.01
C GLY A 58 -20.98 17.85 38.96
N PRO A 59 -22.04 17.33 39.60
CA PRO A 59 -21.91 16.21 40.54
C PRO A 59 -21.31 14.98 39.85
N GLN A 60 -20.39 14.30 40.54
CA GLN A 60 -19.79 13.07 40.03
C GLN A 60 -20.82 11.93 39.99
N HIS A 61 -20.74 11.09 38.96
CA HIS A 61 -21.65 9.96 38.74
C HIS A 61 -20.88 8.73 38.24
N TRP A 62 -21.40 7.54 38.54
CA TRP A 62 -20.82 6.28 38.09
C TRP A 62 -21.41 5.90 36.73
N THR A 63 -20.53 5.73 35.73
CA THR A 63 -20.90 5.37 34.36
C THR A 63 -20.17 4.09 33.97
N LYS A 64 -20.93 3.07 33.53
CA LYS A 64 -20.34 1.89 32.89
C LYS A 64 -19.83 2.27 31.50
N LEU A 65 -18.54 2.05 31.27
CA LEU A 65 -17.92 2.30 29.96
C LEU A 65 -17.63 1.00 29.19
N TYR A 66 -17.33 -0.09 29.89
CA TYR A 66 -16.98 -1.37 29.26
C TYR A 66 -17.66 -2.55 29.96
N THR A 67 -17.99 -3.56 29.16
CA THR A 67 -18.53 -4.86 29.54
C THR A 67 -17.70 -5.90 28.81
N VAL A 68 -16.93 -6.71 29.53
CA VAL A 68 -16.03 -7.73 28.96
C VAL A 68 -16.65 -9.11 29.20
N THR A 69 -17.18 -9.73 28.14
CA THR A 69 -17.66 -11.11 28.17
C THR A 69 -16.48 -12.08 28.09
N MET A 70 -16.43 -13.04 29.00
CA MET A 70 -15.33 -13.99 29.10
C MET A 70 -15.49 -15.14 28.07
N PRO A 71 -14.40 -15.57 27.40
CA PRO A 71 -14.49 -16.44 26.22
C PRO A 71 -15.08 -17.82 26.51
N TYR A 72 -14.88 -18.37 27.71
CA TYR A 72 -15.48 -19.67 28.11
C TYR A 72 -17.01 -19.65 28.06
N HIS A 73 -17.63 -18.53 28.47
CA HIS A 73 -19.09 -18.37 28.47
C HIS A 73 -19.65 -18.07 27.07
N ALA A 74 -18.87 -17.40 26.21
CA ALA A 74 -19.25 -17.14 24.82
C ALA A 74 -19.25 -18.40 23.93
N LEU A 75 -18.48 -19.42 24.30
CA LEU A 75 -18.35 -20.69 23.57
C LEU A 75 -19.17 -21.84 24.18
N GLY A 76 -19.89 -21.60 25.28
CA GLY A 76 -20.68 -22.63 25.96
C GLY A 76 -19.85 -23.76 26.60
N LEU A 77 -18.59 -23.46 26.94
CA LEU A 77 -17.65 -24.41 27.52
C LEU A 77 -17.86 -24.53 29.04
N PRO A 78 -17.54 -25.69 29.66
CA PRO A 78 -17.56 -25.82 31.12
C PRO A 78 -16.54 -24.87 31.78
N LEU A 79 -16.79 -24.52 33.04
CA LEU A 79 -15.89 -23.67 33.82
C LEU A 79 -14.47 -24.27 33.89
N PRO A 80 -13.41 -23.44 33.91
CA PRO A 80 -12.05 -23.87 33.54
C PRO A 80 -11.29 -24.55 34.71
N TRP A 81 -11.79 -25.69 35.17
CA TRP A 81 -11.17 -26.48 36.26
C TRP A 81 -10.35 -27.68 35.75
N ASP A 82 -10.70 -28.24 34.58
CA ASP A 82 -10.08 -29.45 33.99
C ASP A 82 -9.33 -29.18 32.66
N ALA A 83 -9.07 -27.91 32.30
CA ALA A 83 -8.46 -27.55 31.03
C ALA A 83 -7.10 -26.83 31.20
N GLU A 84 -6.03 -27.41 30.64
CA GLU A 84 -4.70 -26.78 30.54
C GLU A 84 -4.65 -25.59 29.55
N SER A 85 -5.80 -25.19 28.99
CA SER A 85 -5.94 -24.20 27.93
C SER A 85 -7.04 -23.17 28.25
N ALA A 86 -6.76 -22.23 29.14
CA ALA A 86 -7.53 -21.00 29.26
C ALA A 86 -6.88 -19.91 28.39
N GLU A 87 -7.57 -19.43 27.36
CA GLU A 87 -7.05 -18.37 26.48
C GLU A 87 -7.04 -17.01 27.20
N PRO A 88 -5.97 -16.20 27.07
CA PRO A 88 -5.86 -14.93 27.79
C PRO A 88 -6.77 -13.86 27.19
N ALA A 89 -7.66 -13.30 28.01
CA ALA A 89 -8.41 -12.10 27.66
C ALA A 89 -7.47 -10.89 27.59
N VAL A 90 -7.32 -10.31 26.39
CA VAL A 90 -6.51 -9.11 26.13
C VAL A 90 -7.44 -7.96 25.77
N VAL A 91 -7.38 -6.88 26.55
CA VAL A 91 -8.13 -5.64 26.25
C VAL A 91 -7.14 -4.53 25.92
N LEU A 92 -7.24 -4.02 24.70
CA LEU A 92 -6.65 -2.76 24.28
C LEU A 92 -7.51 -1.62 24.85
N VAL A 93 -6.87 -0.70 25.58
CA VAL A 93 -7.51 0.54 26.04
C VAL A 93 -7.28 1.61 24.97
N ASP A 94 -8.25 2.51 24.78
CA ASP A 94 -8.26 3.52 23.71
C ASP A 94 -7.05 4.48 23.71
N ASP A 95 -6.25 4.53 24.78
CA ASP A 95 -4.99 5.28 24.87
C ASP A 95 -3.72 4.45 24.59
N GLY A 96 -3.87 3.27 23.96
CA GLY A 96 -2.76 2.44 23.48
C GLY A 96 -2.08 1.59 24.56
N ARG A 97 -2.58 1.58 25.79
CA ARG A 97 -2.14 0.68 26.85
C ARG A 97 -2.85 -0.67 26.75
N VAL A 98 -2.15 -1.73 27.15
CA VAL A 98 -2.67 -3.09 27.18
C VAL A 98 -2.96 -3.49 28.63
N VAL A 99 -4.17 -3.96 28.89
CA VAL A 99 -4.54 -4.61 30.16
C VAL A 99 -4.44 -6.12 29.96
N PHE A 100 -3.73 -6.79 30.86
CA PHE A 100 -3.60 -8.24 30.87
C PHE A 100 -3.58 -8.79 32.30
N TRP A 101 -3.92 -10.06 32.43
CA TRP A 101 -4.02 -10.81 33.68
C TRP A 101 -2.86 -11.81 33.79
N VAL A 102 -2.30 -11.97 35.00
CA VAL A 102 -1.03 -12.66 35.25
C VAL A 102 -1.14 -13.50 36.52
N TRP A 103 -0.42 -14.63 36.63
CA TRP A 103 -0.22 -15.32 37.91
C TRP A 103 1.13 -15.03 38.55
N ALA A 104 1.16 -14.79 39.86
CA ALA A 104 2.37 -14.80 40.67
C ALA A 104 2.41 -16.06 41.54
N ASN A 105 3.11 -17.08 41.04
CA ASN A 105 3.25 -18.35 41.74
C ASN A 105 4.36 -18.23 42.81
N GLY A 106 3.97 -18.14 44.07
CA GLY A 106 4.84 -18.10 45.25
C GLY A 106 4.36 -19.12 46.28
N SER A 107 5.29 -19.72 47.02
CA SER A 107 5.02 -20.87 47.88
C SER A 107 4.02 -20.62 49.01
N SER A 108 3.36 -21.70 49.44
CA SER A 108 2.21 -21.81 50.36
C SER A 108 0.82 -21.54 49.75
N GLU A 109 -0.20 -22.10 50.41
CA GLU A 109 -1.54 -22.37 49.87
C GLU A 109 -2.29 -21.09 49.47
N HIS A 110 -3.07 -21.15 48.36
CA HIS A 110 -3.82 -20.04 47.75
C HIS A 110 -2.96 -19.01 46.96
N GLY A 111 -2.34 -19.47 45.87
CA GLY A 111 -1.49 -18.65 44.97
C GLY A 111 -2.23 -17.53 44.23
N ARG A 112 -1.62 -16.34 44.15
CA ARG A 112 -2.27 -15.09 43.71
C ARG A 112 -1.80 -14.63 42.34
N GLY A 113 -2.75 -14.43 41.42
CA GLY A 113 -2.58 -13.58 40.25
C GLY A 113 -2.78 -12.11 40.52
N VAL A 114 -2.49 -11.31 39.49
CA VAL A 114 -2.37 -9.86 39.50
C VAL A 114 -2.88 -9.29 38.18
N ILE A 115 -3.65 -8.21 38.23
CA ILE A 115 -3.94 -7.38 37.04
C ILE A 115 -2.79 -6.38 36.90
N ARG A 116 -2.16 -6.34 35.71
CA ARG A 116 -1.03 -5.47 35.41
C ARG A 116 -1.33 -4.60 34.19
N VAL A 117 -1.00 -3.32 34.29
CA VAL A 117 -1.04 -2.38 33.18
C VAL A 117 0.38 -2.12 32.70
N TYR A 118 0.61 -2.29 31.40
CA TYR A 118 1.88 -1.94 30.75
C TYR A 118 1.74 -0.62 29.99
N ASP A 119 2.75 0.23 30.12
CA ASP A 119 2.88 1.47 29.35
C ASP A 119 4.02 1.30 28.32
N PRO A 120 3.71 0.97 27.06
CA PRO A 120 4.73 0.69 26.04
C PRO A 120 5.53 1.92 25.60
N ALA A 121 5.12 3.14 25.99
CA ALA A 121 5.86 4.37 25.71
C ALA A 121 6.97 4.65 26.75
N THR A 122 6.89 4.02 27.92
CA THR A 122 7.87 4.19 29.02
C THR A 122 8.58 2.89 29.40
N GLY A 123 8.05 1.73 29.02
CA GLY A 123 8.50 0.42 29.52
C GLY A 123 8.05 0.12 30.96
N GLY A 124 7.25 1.01 31.57
CA GLY A 124 6.79 0.87 32.94
C GLY A 124 5.68 -0.16 33.11
N GLN A 125 5.64 -0.80 34.28
CA GLN A 125 4.60 -1.76 34.68
C GLN A 125 4.02 -1.34 36.04
N THR A 126 2.69 -1.37 36.16
CA THR A 126 1.98 -1.10 37.41
C THR A 126 0.98 -2.20 37.72
N ASP A 127 1.07 -2.75 38.94
CA ASP A 127 0.11 -3.73 39.47
C ASP A 127 -1.09 -3.00 40.10
N VAL A 128 -2.31 -3.38 39.70
CA VAL A 128 -3.55 -2.66 40.10
C VAL A 128 -4.48 -3.47 41.01
N ALA A 129 -4.44 -4.80 40.95
CA ALA A 129 -5.24 -5.68 41.81
C ALA A 129 -4.58 -7.07 41.94
N ALA A 130 -4.93 -7.84 42.98
CA ALA A 130 -4.47 -9.22 43.15
C ALA A 130 -5.62 -10.17 43.56
N MET A 131 -5.63 -11.40 43.04
CA MET A 131 -6.71 -12.39 43.14
C MET A 131 -6.13 -13.82 43.15
N VAL A 132 -6.66 -14.74 43.94
CA VAL A 132 -6.31 -16.18 43.82
C VAL A 132 -6.91 -16.71 42.50
N GLY A 133 -6.17 -17.44 41.66
CA GLY A 133 -6.52 -17.60 40.23
C GLY A 133 -5.66 -18.61 39.44
N ALA A 134 -5.37 -18.34 38.15
CA ALA A 134 -4.70 -19.26 37.21
C ALA A 134 -3.46 -18.67 36.49
N VAL A 135 -2.63 -19.56 35.91
CA VAL A 135 -1.23 -19.43 35.43
C VAL A 135 -1.00 -18.45 34.24
N HIS A 136 0.23 -17.98 34.03
CA HIS A 136 0.66 -17.01 32.98
C HIS A 136 1.55 -17.62 31.87
N VAL A 137 1.41 -17.10 30.64
CA VAL A 137 2.31 -17.31 29.48
C VAL A 137 2.73 -15.94 28.90
N GLY A 138 3.98 -15.83 28.44
CA GLY A 138 4.64 -14.54 28.14
C GLY A 138 4.37 -13.91 26.77
N VAL A 139 4.88 -12.68 26.60
CA VAL A 139 4.64 -11.79 25.45
C VAL A 139 5.56 -12.09 24.25
N TYR A 140 5.00 -12.02 23.04
CA TYR A 140 5.72 -12.07 21.77
C TYR A 140 5.63 -10.73 21.02
N THR A 141 6.74 -10.24 20.47
CA THR A 141 6.78 -9.07 19.58
C THR A 141 7.13 -9.49 18.16
N GLY A 142 6.13 -9.87 17.37
CA GLY A 142 6.26 -10.23 15.97
C GLY A 142 4.91 -10.57 15.33
N SER A 143 4.91 -10.99 14.06
CA SER A 143 3.68 -11.40 13.36
C SER A 143 3.30 -12.84 13.70
N LEU A 144 2.06 -13.07 14.11
CA LEU A 144 1.55 -14.36 14.61
C LEU A 144 1.26 -15.41 13.51
N LEU A 145 1.98 -15.35 12.38
CA LEU A 145 1.69 -16.08 11.13
C LEU A 145 2.90 -16.87 10.57
N LEU A 146 3.82 -17.34 11.41
CA LEU A 146 4.98 -18.17 11.00
C LEU A 146 5.07 -19.48 11.83
N PRO A 147 4.66 -20.65 11.29
CA PRO A 147 4.48 -21.89 12.08
C PRO A 147 5.73 -22.67 12.56
N LEU A 148 6.95 -22.10 12.53
CA LEU A 148 8.19 -22.89 12.49
C LEU A 148 9.27 -22.59 13.56
N LEU A 149 8.93 -21.92 14.67
CA LEU A 149 9.88 -21.67 15.76
C LEU A 149 9.78 -22.72 16.88
N LYS A 150 10.93 -23.31 17.25
CA LYS A 150 11.10 -24.17 18.44
C LYS A 150 11.85 -23.40 19.54
N TRP A 151 11.48 -23.65 20.79
CA TRP A 151 11.95 -22.92 21.97
C TRP A 151 12.64 -23.86 22.98
N GLU A 152 13.64 -23.34 23.69
CA GLU A 152 14.31 -24.02 24.81
C GLU A 152 14.25 -23.12 26.06
N LEU A 153 14.02 -23.70 27.24
CA LEU A 153 13.99 -22.96 28.51
C LEU A 153 15.38 -22.99 29.17
N ARG A 154 15.97 -21.82 29.44
CA ARG A 154 17.21 -21.69 30.24
C ARG A 154 17.07 -20.57 31.25
N ASP A 155 17.50 -20.82 32.48
CA ASP A 155 17.55 -19.83 33.57
C ASP A 155 16.23 -19.03 33.78
N GLY A 156 15.10 -19.70 33.55
CA GLY A 156 13.75 -19.11 33.65
C GLY A 156 13.25 -18.36 32.41
N VAL A 157 14.04 -18.31 31.33
CA VAL A 157 13.74 -17.59 30.09
C VAL A 157 13.60 -18.56 28.92
N PHE A 158 12.54 -18.42 28.12
CA PHE A 158 12.39 -19.13 26.85
C PHE A 158 13.22 -18.46 25.76
N ILE A 159 14.16 -19.19 25.17
CA ILE A 159 15.07 -18.72 24.13
C ILE A 159 14.71 -19.40 22.81
N SER A 160 14.51 -18.59 21.76
CA SER A 160 14.40 -19.05 20.38
C SER A 160 15.78 -19.24 19.78
N ARG A 161 16.02 -20.38 19.11
CA ARG A 161 17.34 -20.72 18.55
C ARG A 161 17.47 -20.19 17.13
N ALA A 162 17.87 -18.91 17.00
CA ALA A 162 18.08 -18.23 15.72
C ALA A 162 19.49 -17.60 15.64
N ASP A 163 20.42 -18.27 14.97
CA ASP A 163 21.83 -17.85 14.85
C ASP A 163 22.03 -16.76 13.77
N TYR A 164 21.67 -15.50 14.09
CA TYR A 164 21.91 -14.33 13.21
C TYR A 164 22.46 -13.10 13.98
N PRO A 165 23.78 -12.89 14.05
CA PRO A 165 24.41 -12.02 15.06
C PRO A 165 24.72 -10.58 14.60
N TRP A 166 23.72 -9.80 14.12
CA TRP A 166 23.97 -8.41 13.64
C TRP A 166 22.97 -7.31 14.08
N PHE A 167 21.89 -7.63 14.81
CA PHE A 167 20.86 -6.65 15.19
C PHE A 167 21.21 -5.79 16.43
N LEU A 168 22.29 -5.00 16.37
CA LEU A 168 22.62 -4.00 17.39
C LEU A 168 23.45 -2.80 16.88
N HIS A 169 22.98 -2.13 15.83
CA HIS A 169 23.36 -0.76 15.48
C HIS A 169 22.10 0.09 15.21
N GLY A 170 22.22 1.42 15.34
CA GLY A 170 21.07 2.31 15.49
C GLY A 170 20.12 2.33 14.29
N MET A 171 18.82 2.11 14.54
CA MET A 171 17.75 2.27 13.54
C MET A 171 17.77 3.69 12.97
N ALA A 172 18.02 3.86 11.68
CA ALA A 172 18.07 5.21 11.10
C ALA A 172 16.66 5.81 10.97
N ASN A 173 16.58 7.09 11.32
CA ASN A 173 15.34 7.85 11.22
C ASN A 173 15.16 8.38 9.80
N ALA A 174 14.67 7.55 8.88
CA ALA A 174 14.02 8.10 7.69
C ALA A 174 12.90 9.06 8.14
N ARG A 175 13.05 10.36 7.83
CA ARG A 175 12.01 11.38 7.96
C ARG A 175 11.86 12.07 6.62
N VAL A 176 10.63 12.12 6.15
CA VAL A 176 10.33 12.36 4.73
C VAL A 176 9.05 13.19 4.66
N THR A 177 8.96 14.30 3.89
CA THR A 177 7.75 15.15 3.74
C THR A 177 7.77 16.06 2.48
N LEU A 178 6.58 16.41 1.97
CA LEU A 178 6.20 17.50 1.04
C LEU A 178 5.03 18.23 1.76
N ASN A 179 4.73 19.50 1.50
CA ASN A 179 4.27 20.43 2.55
C ASN A 179 2.99 21.24 2.12
N CYS A 180 2.56 22.32 2.80
CA CYS A 180 1.34 23.10 2.49
C CYS A 180 1.52 24.64 2.56
N ASN A 181 1.56 25.24 3.76
CA ASN A 181 1.68 26.70 4.05
C ASN A 181 0.38 27.51 3.81
N LEU A 182 -0.01 28.52 4.60
CA LEU A 182 0.52 29.20 5.82
C LEU A 182 -0.72 29.79 6.56
N GLY A 183 -0.98 29.75 7.88
CA GLY A 183 -0.33 29.15 9.06
C GLY A 183 -1.44 28.81 10.10
N TRP A 184 -1.53 29.35 11.32
CA TRP A 184 -0.61 30.17 12.16
C TRP A 184 -1.18 30.17 13.62
N GLY A 185 -0.43 29.74 14.64
CA GLY A 185 -0.97 29.63 16.03
C GLY A 185 -0.07 28.83 17.00
N ASN A 186 -0.37 28.88 18.31
CA ASN A 186 0.57 28.53 19.39
C ASN A 186 0.59 27.04 19.87
N THR A 187 1.82 26.55 20.09
CA THR A 187 2.32 25.63 21.16
C THR A 187 1.52 24.38 21.61
N GLN A 188 2.06 23.17 21.33
CA GLN A 188 2.66 22.22 22.32
C GLN A 188 3.29 20.98 21.60
N LYS A 189 3.69 19.92 22.33
CA LYS A 189 4.70 18.88 21.94
C LYS A 189 4.14 17.62 21.23
N ALA A 190 4.86 17.07 20.23
CA ALA A 190 5.31 15.64 20.11
C ALA A 190 5.70 15.13 18.68
N ASN A 191 6.81 14.38 18.60
CA ASN A 191 7.19 13.24 17.71
C ASN A 191 7.22 13.33 16.14
N LEU A 192 7.55 12.19 15.46
CA LEU A 192 8.24 12.05 14.14
C LEU A 192 7.38 11.41 13.01
N PHE A 193 7.51 11.82 11.71
CA PHE A 193 6.69 11.29 10.56
C PHE A 193 7.38 11.23 9.15
N ARG A 194 6.70 10.64 8.12
CA ARG A 194 7.23 10.23 6.78
C ARG A 194 6.26 10.43 5.57
N VAL A 195 6.77 10.75 4.35
CA VAL A 195 6.09 10.97 3.03
C VAL A 195 6.75 10.24 1.84
N ALA A 196 5.97 9.99 0.79
CA ALA A 196 6.47 9.88 -0.59
C ALA A 196 5.79 10.87 -1.55
N VAL A 197 6.52 11.29 -2.59
CA VAL A 197 6.00 12.08 -3.71
C VAL A 197 5.92 11.17 -4.94
N SER A 198 4.74 11.01 -5.51
CA SER A 198 4.54 10.19 -6.71
C SER A 198 4.14 11.08 -7.88
N TYR A 199 4.90 11.01 -8.97
CA TYR A 199 4.67 11.76 -10.20
C TYR A 199 4.19 10.82 -11.32
N PHE A 200 3.23 11.28 -12.11
CA PHE A 200 2.56 10.48 -13.13
C PHE A 200 2.70 11.14 -14.51
N LEU A 201 3.50 10.53 -15.39
CA LEU A 201 3.56 10.87 -16.82
C LEU A 201 2.36 10.25 -17.54
N PHE A 202 2.11 8.96 -17.32
CA PHE A 202 0.93 8.28 -17.84
C PHE A 202 -0.32 8.46 -16.97
N GLN A 203 -1.52 8.19 -17.50
CA GLN A 203 -2.75 8.28 -16.70
C GLN A 203 -2.70 7.31 -15.51
N PRO A 204 -2.76 7.78 -14.24
CA PRO A 204 -2.65 6.93 -13.05
C PRO A 204 -3.73 5.83 -12.92
N LEU A 205 -4.75 5.86 -13.80
CA LEU A 205 -5.97 5.07 -13.69
C LEU A 205 -6.08 3.94 -14.71
N VAL A 206 -5.08 3.77 -15.58
CA VAL A 206 -5.02 2.63 -16.50
C VAL A 206 -5.10 1.33 -15.67
N PRO A 207 -6.08 0.45 -15.93
CA PRO A 207 -6.21 -0.82 -15.23
C PRO A 207 -5.04 -1.76 -15.51
N VAL A 208 -4.58 -2.48 -14.50
CA VAL A 208 -3.49 -3.46 -14.60
C VAL A 208 -3.84 -4.70 -13.77
N GLY A 209 -3.42 -5.89 -14.20
CA GLY A 209 -3.74 -7.14 -13.51
C GLY A 209 -5.24 -7.40 -13.36
N GLY A 210 -6.05 -6.91 -14.32
CA GLY A 210 -7.51 -7.05 -14.36
C GLY A 210 -8.31 -6.21 -13.35
N CYS A 211 -7.82 -6.05 -12.11
CA CYS A 211 -8.54 -5.32 -11.07
C CYS A 211 -7.80 -4.12 -10.46
N TYR A 212 -6.48 -4.02 -10.57
CA TYR A 212 -5.67 -2.91 -10.04
C TYR A 212 -5.62 -1.71 -11.01
N ARG A 213 -4.93 -0.65 -10.63
CA ARG A 213 -4.56 0.49 -11.49
C ARG A 213 -3.07 0.83 -11.29
N LEU A 214 -2.44 1.54 -12.24
CA LEU A 214 -1.01 1.90 -12.13
C LEU A 214 -0.66 2.61 -10.81
N ILE A 215 -1.50 3.58 -10.37
CA ILE A 215 -1.40 4.27 -9.07
C ILE A 215 -1.27 3.32 -7.87
N ASP A 216 -1.85 2.11 -7.93
CA ASP A 216 -1.86 1.18 -6.80
C ASP A 216 -0.47 0.64 -6.47
N ILE A 217 0.45 0.58 -7.44
CA ILE A 217 1.82 0.08 -7.25
C ILE A 217 2.65 1.00 -6.32
N PRO A 218 2.95 2.28 -6.66
CA PRO A 218 3.72 3.14 -5.79
C PRO A 218 2.99 3.41 -4.46
N MET A 219 1.66 3.56 -4.47
CA MET A 219 0.87 3.75 -3.24
C MET A 219 1.02 2.58 -2.25
N SER A 220 0.94 1.34 -2.75
CA SER A 220 1.07 0.16 -1.90
C SER A 220 2.49 -0.03 -1.40
N ASN A 221 3.50 0.19 -2.25
CA ASN A 221 4.91 0.16 -1.84
C ASN A 221 5.19 1.22 -0.75
N CYS A 222 4.59 2.42 -0.83
CA CYS A 222 4.70 3.44 0.23
C CYS A 222 4.10 2.96 1.56
N ILE A 223 2.86 2.47 1.54
CA ILE A 223 2.16 1.99 2.74
C ILE A 223 2.91 0.83 3.39
N ASN A 224 3.36 -0.14 2.59
CA ASN A 224 4.16 -1.28 3.05
C ASN A 224 5.53 -0.84 3.62
N SER A 225 6.12 0.23 3.07
CA SER A 225 7.34 0.88 3.59
C SER A 225 7.09 1.80 4.81
N LYS A 226 5.87 1.83 5.37
CA LYS A 226 5.45 2.69 6.48
C LYS A 226 5.62 4.19 6.18
N ILE A 227 5.32 4.56 4.93
CA ILE A 227 5.29 5.93 4.43
C ILE A 227 3.81 6.33 4.24
N ASN A 228 3.29 7.19 5.12
CA ASN A 228 1.86 7.36 5.35
C ASN A 228 1.29 8.75 4.99
N LYS A 229 2.12 9.65 4.50
CA LYS A 229 1.73 10.94 3.90
C LYS A 229 2.13 10.89 2.42
N ILE A 230 1.24 11.18 1.47
CA ILE A 230 1.58 11.01 0.06
C ILE A 230 1.00 12.15 -0.78
N TYR A 231 1.79 12.62 -1.73
CA TYR A 231 1.34 13.55 -2.76
C TYR A 231 1.35 12.90 -4.13
N VAL A 232 0.21 13.01 -4.82
CA VAL A 232 -0.01 12.49 -6.18
C VAL A 232 -0.06 13.67 -7.13
N LEU A 233 1.03 13.91 -7.86
CA LEU A 233 1.14 14.97 -8.85
C LEU A 233 0.50 14.51 -10.18
N THR A 234 -0.46 15.26 -10.69
CA THR A 234 -1.17 14.97 -11.96
C THR A 234 -1.30 16.22 -12.82
N GLN A 235 -1.10 16.09 -14.14
CA GLN A 235 -1.31 17.19 -15.08
C GLN A 235 -2.79 17.60 -15.18
N PHE A 236 -3.72 16.66 -14.95
CA PHE A 236 -5.17 16.88 -15.00
C PHE A 236 -5.86 16.41 -13.72
N ASN A 237 -6.73 17.25 -13.15
CA ASN A 237 -7.58 16.86 -12.03
C ASN A 237 -8.72 15.95 -12.54
N SER A 238 -8.69 14.67 -12.16
CA SER A 238 -9.68 13.68 -12.60
C SER A 238 -10.56 13.20 -11.45
N GLN A 239 -11.88 13.33 -11.61
CA GLN A 239 -12.85 12.83 -10.63
C GLN A 239 -12.69 11.32 -10.37
N SER A 240 -12.25 10.54 -11.36
CA SER A 240 -12.05 9.09 -11.24
C SER A 240 -10.69 8.69 -10.63
N LEU A 241 -9.75 9.65 -10.49
CA LEU A 241 -8.54 9.55 -9.67
C LEU A 241 -8.88 9.85 -8.21
N ASN A 242 -9.47 11.01 -7.96
CA ASN A 242 -9.81 11.45 -6.59
C ASN A 242 -10.76 10.45 -5.93
N ARG A 243 -11.77 9.94 -6.66
CA ARG A 243 -12.68 8.88 -6.18
C ARG A 243 -11.97 7.54 -5.93
N HIS A 244 -10.86 7.24 -6.59
CA HIS A 244 -10.09 6.01 -6.36
C HIS A 244 -9.19 6.16 -5.13
N ILE A 245 -8.42 7.26 -5.05
CA ILE A 245 -7.63 7.61 -3.86
C ILE A 245 -8.52 7.65 -2.62
N ALA A 246 -9.60 8.45 -2.64
CA ALA A 246 -10.48 8.65 -1.49
C ALA A 246 -11.25 7.40 -1.03
N ARG A 247 -11.29 6.32 -1.85
CA ARG A 247 -11.92 5.03 -1.51
C ARG A 247 -10.92 3.92 -1.16
N THR A 248 -9.62 4.16 -1.31
CA THR A 248 -8.58 3.12 -1.16
C THR A 248 -7.53 3.53 -0.15
N TYR A 249 -7.16 4.81 -0.16
CA TYR A 249 -6.01 5.36 0.56
C TYR A 249 -6.39 6.58 1.41
N ASN A 250 -7.68 6.86 1.60
CA ASN A 250 -8.12 7.76 2.67
C ASN A 250 -8.06 6.99 4.00
N ILE A 251 -6.98 7.21 4.76
CA ILE A 251 -6.70 6.48 6.00
C ILE A 251 -7.53 7.07 7.15
N GLY A 252 -8.85 6.85 7.06
CA GLY A 252 -9.81 7.02 8.16
C GLY A 252 -9.88 8.40 8.83
N GLU A 253 -10.76 9.28 8.35
CA GLU A 253 -11.43 10.27 9.20
C GLU A 253 -12.37 9.53 10.19
N GLY A 254 -11.77 8.82 11.14
CA GLY A 254 -12.43 7.79 11.96
C GLY A 254 -11.55 7.36 13.13
N VAL A 255 -11.23 8.30 14.02
CA VAL A 255 -10.60 8.08 15.34
C VAL A 255 -9.23 7.35 15.28
N GLY A 256 -8.42 7.65 14.26
CA GLY A 256 -7.01 7.24 14.18
C GLY A 256 -6.06 8.44 14.37
N PHE A 257 -5.30 8.49 15.46
CA PHE A 257 -4.32 9.56 15.71
C PHE A 257 -3.06 9.40 14.85
N GLY A 258 -3.12 9.88 13.60
CA GLY A 258 -1.97 9.93 12.70
C GLY A 258 -2.01 11.16 11.79
N ASP A 259 -0.88 11.86 11.69
CA ASP A 259 -0.63 12.97 10.74
C ASP A 259 -0.44 12.43 9.30
N GLY A 260 -1.18 11.39 8.89
CA GLY A 260 -1.10 10.74 7.58
C GLY A 260 -2.16 11.26 6.62
N PHE A 261 -1.85 11.36 5.33
CA PHE A 261 -2.77 11.88 4.31
C PHE A 261 -2.40 11.38 2.90
N VAL A 262 -3.32 11.49 1.94
CA VAL A 262 -3.02 11.31 0.51
C VAL A 262 -3.70 12.41 -0.29
N GLU A 263 -2.91 13.39 -0.75
CA GLU A 263 -3.40 14.58 -1.43
C GLU A 263 -3.06 14.56 -2.93
N VAL A 264 -4.03 14.91 -3.78
CA VAL A 264 -3.88 14.98 -5.24
C VAL A 264 -3.63 16.42 -5.65
N LEU A 265 -2.45 16.71 -6.20
CA LEU A 265 -2.05 18.03 -6.68
C LEU A 265 -2.17 18.11 -8.19
N ALA A 266 -2.97 19.04 -8.68
CA ALA A 266 -3.20 19.26 -10.11
C ALA A 266 -2.74 20.65 -10.56
N ALA A 267 -2.07 20.72 -11.71
CA ALA A 267 -1.54 21.97 -12.29
C ALA A 267 -2.62 23.07 -12.47
N THR A 268 -3.87 22.67 -12.71
CA THR A 268 -4.94 23.55 -13.22
C THR A 268 -5.76 24.29 -12.14
N GLN A 269 -5.33 24.32 -10.87
CA GLN A 269 -6.08 24.96 -9.78
C GLN A 269 -5.66 26.41 -9.45
N THR A 270 -4.57 26.91 -10.05
CA THR A 270 -4.15 28.31 -9.89
C THR A 270 -4.95 29.24 -10.80
N THR A 271 -5.42 30.38 -10.30
CA THR A 271 -6.12 31.40 -11.11
C THR A 271 -5.13 32.39 -11.77
N GLY A 272 -5.58 33.07 -12.84
CA GLY A 272 -4.75 34.03 -13.59
C GLY A 272 -3.86 33.36 -14.64
N GLU A 273 -2.90 34.12 -15.20
CA GLU A 273 -2.06 33.63 -16.31
C GLU A 273 -1.11 32.49 -15.89
N SER A 274 -0.71 32.45 -14.62
CA SER A 274 0.03 31.34 -14.03
C SER A 274 -0.71 30.01 -14.17
N GLY A 275 -2.06 30.01 -14.09
CA GLY A 275 -2.91 28.84 -14.26
C GLY A 275 -2.96 28.26 -15.68
N LYS A 276 -2.34 28.92 -16.66
CA LYS A 276 -2.22 28.41 -18.04
C LYS A 276 -0.96 27.55 -18.26
N ARG A 277 -0.08 27.42 -17.25
CA ARG A 277 1.20 26.70 -17.38
C ARG A 277 1.02 25.22 -17.07
N TRP A 278 1.01 24.40 -18.12
CA TRP A 278 1.07 22.94 -18.01
C TRP A 278 2.43 22.52 -17.45
N PHE A 279 2.51 21.35 -16.80
CA PHE A 279 3.81 20.77 -16.43
C PHE A 279 4.67 20.57 -17.69
N GLN A 280 5.89 21.11 -17.68
CA GLN A 280 6.86 21.00 -18.78
C GLN A 280 7.74 19.74 -18.67
N GLY A 281 7.73 19.07 -17.51
CA GLY A 281 8.44 17.82 -17.24
C GLY A 281 8.38 17.43 -15.76
N THR A 282 9.09 16.37 -15.39
CA THR A 282 9.07 15.78 -14.03
C THR A 282 9.59 16.75 -12.96
N ALA A 283 10.67 17.49 -13.23
CA ALA A 283 11.25 18.48 -12.33
C ALA A 283 10.48 19.81 -12.34
N ASP A 284 9.89 20.22 -13.47
CA ASP A 284 8.98 21.38 -13.52
C ASP A 284 7.77 21.17 -12.62
N ALA A 285 7.15 19.98 -12.67
CA ALA A 285 5.99 19.68 -11.83
C ALA A 285 6.31 19.78 -10.32
N VAL A 286 7.44 19.21 -9.87
CA VAL A 286 7.89 19.37 -8.48
C VAL A 286 8.25 20.83 -8.20
N ARG A 287 8.89 21.54 -9.15
CA ARG A 287 9.27 22.96 -9.05
C ARG A 287 8.06 23.89 -8.87
N GLN A 288 6.96 23.64 -9.58
CA GLN A 288 5.70 24.39 -9.44
C GLN A 288 5.10 24.28 -8.04
N PHE A 289 5.33 23.17 -7.33
CA PHE A 289 4.88 22.94 -5.96
C PHE A 289 5.96 23.18 -4.90
N LEU A 290 7.07 23.87 -5.21
CA LEU A 290 8.08 24.21 -4.19
C LEU A 290 7.63 25.24 -3.17
N TRP A 291 6.57 26.00 -3.43
CA TRP A 291 5.96 26.87 -2.41
C TRP A 291 5.36 26.07 -1.26
N LEU A 292 4.90 24.84 -1.53
CA LEU A 292 4.40 23.93 -0.49
C LEU A 292 5.48 23.71 0.56
N PHE A 293 6.73 23.44 0.15
CA PHE A 293 7.93 23.10 0.96
C PHE A 293 8.40 24.14 2.02
N GLU A 294 7.50 24.95 2.58
CA GLU A 294 7.82 26.04 3.51
C GLU A 294 7.04 26.08 4.86
N ASP A 295 5.96 25.32 5.08
CA ASP A 295 5.21 25.32 6.36
C ASP A 295 5.89 24.52 7.49
N ALA A 296 5.59 24.92 8.73
CA ALA A 296 6.21 24.46 9.97
C ALA A 296 5.95 22.98 10.31
N ARG A 297 4.73 22.46 10.06
CA ARG A 297 4.39 21.03 10.26
C ARG A 297 5.33 20.14 9.47
N LEU A 298 5.62 20.60 8.25
CA LEU A 298 6.20 19.85 7.17
C LEU A 298 7.59 20.46 6.79
N LYS A 299 8.26 21.06 7.78
CA LYS A 299 9.67 21.54 7.74
C LYS A 299 10.67 20.57 8.39
N ARG A 300 10.19 19.51 9.05
CA ARG A 300 10.97 18.56 9.85
C ARG A 300 11.47 17.37 9.02
N ILE A 301 12.12 17.67 7.91
CA ILE A 301 12.35 16.72 6.83
C ILE A 301 13.82 16.64 6.51
N GLU A 302 14.32 15.41 6.50
CA GLU A 302 15.66 15.12 6.03
C GLU A 302 15.63 14.72 4.55
N ASN A 303 14.71 13.84 4.13
CA ASN A 303 14.71 13.26 2.78
C ASN A 303 13.37 13.45 2.02
N ILE A 304 13.36 13.24 0.71
CA ILE A 304 12.19 13.27 -0.17
C ILE A 304 12.32 12.12 -1.16
N LEU A 305 11.41 11.16 -1.09
CA LEU A 305 11.28 10.09 -2.08
C LEU A 305 10.42 10.60 -3.25
N ILE A 306 10.94 10.49 -4.48
CA ILE A 306 10.25 10.78 -5.74
C ILE A 306 10.08 9.46 -6.50
N LEU A 307 8.85 9.14 -6.90
CA LEU A 307 8.48 7.89 -7.56
C LEU A 307 7.84 8.15 -8.92
N SER A 308 8.19 7.35 -9.93
CA SER A 308 7.40 7.25 -11.16
C SER A 308 6.14 6.40 -10.95
N GLY A 309 5.13 6.68 -11.77
CA GLY A 309 3.74 6.23 -11.60
C GLY A 309 3.30 5.10 -12.52
N ASP A 310 4.20 4.60 -13.35
CA ASP A 310 3.97 3.83 -14.58
C ASP A 310 4.88 2.58 -14.68
N HIS A 311 5.49 2.18 -13.57
CA HIS A 311 6.33 0.98 -13.47
C HIS A 311 5.63 -0.12 -12.65
N LEU A 312 5.84 -1.40 -13.01
CA LEU A 312 5.34 -2.57 -12.28
C LEU A 312 6.47 -3.19 -11.43
N TYR A 313 6.41 -3.04 -10.11
CA TYR A 313 7.47 -3.48 -9.18
C TYR A 313 6.98 -3.58 -7.73
N ARG A 314 7.67 -4.38 -6.90
CA ARG A 314 7.50 -4.39 -5.43
C ARG A 314 8.84 -4.03 -4.79
N MET A 315 8.89 -2.93 -4.05
CA MET A 315 10.11 -2.41 -3.43
C MET A 315 9.84 -1.93 -2.01
N ASP A 316 10.78 -2.18 -1.11
CA ASP A 316 10.82 -1.51 0.18
C ASP A 316 11.63 -0.22 0.06
N TYR A 317 10.97 0.92 0.24
CA TYR A 317 11.62 2.21 0.19
C TYR A 317 12.41 2.51 1.46
N MET A 318 12.17 1.79 2.57
CA MET A 318 12.99 1.96 3.77
C MET A 318 14.41 1.49 3.55
N ASP A 319 14.64 0.37 2.87
CA ASP A 319 15.99 -0.12 2.54
C ASP A 319 16.74 0.86 1.61
N PHE A 320 16.01 1.55 0.72
CA PHE A 320 16.54 2.59 -0.16
C PHE A 320 16.90 3.88 0.58
N VAL A 321 15.98 4.42 1.40
CA VAL A 321 16.24 5.62 2.22
C VAL A 321 17.30 5.34 3.30
N GLN A 322 17.38 4.11 3.82
CA GLN A 322 18.44 3.66 4.72
C GLN A 322 19.81 3.77 4.05
N LYS A 323 20.02 3.13 2.89
CA LYS A 323 21.30 3.24 2.14
C LYS A 323 21.62 4.68 1.71
N HIS A 324 20.62 5.52 1.39
CA HIS A 324 20.81 6.95 1.11
C HIS A 324 21.43 7.68 2.33
N VAL A 325 20.88 7.45 3.53
CA VAL A 325 21.38 8.04 4.78
C VAL A 325 22.77 7.49 5.13
N ASP A 326 22.98 6.17 5.07
CA ASP A 326 24.25 5.53 5.42
C ASP A 326 25.42 5.95 4.51
N LYS A 327 25.14 6.28 3.25
CA LYS A 327 26.12 6.81 2.28
C LYS A 327 26.36 8.32 2.42
N GLY A 328 25.64 9.02 3.31
CA GLY A 328 25.64 10.48 3.38
C GLY A 328 25.27 11.13 2.06
N ALA A 329 24.37 10.50 1.29
CA ALA A 329 24.04 10.92 -0.06
C ALA A 329 23.29 12.26 -0.07
N ASP A 330 23.54 13.08 -1.08
CA ASP A 330 22.74 14.28 -1.38
C ASP A 330 21.53 13.89 -2.24
N ILE A 331 21.73 12.92 -3.14
CA ILE A 331 20.71 12.26 -3.96
C ILE A 331 21.06 10.77 -4.04
N SER A 332 20.05 9.89 -4.04
CA SER A 332 20.21 8.51 -4.48
C SER A 332 19.23 8.16 -5.59
N VAL A 333 19.69 7.36 -6.56
CA VAL A 333 18.91 6.92 -7.72
C VAL A 333 18.76 5.40 -7.63
N ALA A 334 17.54 4.88 -7.67
CA ALA A 334 17.33 3.44 -7.76
C ALA A 334 17.59 2.96 -9.20
N CYS A 335 18.36 1.89 -9.34
CA CYS A 335 18.78 1.35 -10.63
C CYS A 335 18.65 -0.17 -10.71
N VAL A 336 18.49 -0.66 -11.94
CA VAL A 336 18.40 -2.08 -12.29
C VAL A 336 19.45 -2.45 -13.34
N PRO A 337 19.99 -3.70 -13.31
CA PRO A 337 20.72 -4.25 -14.43
C PRO A 337 19.81 -4.37 -15.66
N VAL A 338 20.29 -3.96 -16.83
CA VAL A 338 19.58 -4.19 -18.11
C VAL A 338 20.51 -4.74 -19.18
N ASP A 339 19.93 -5.51 -20.10
CA ASP A 339 20.58 -6.01 -21.30
C ASP A 339 20.68 -4.95 -22.41
N GLU A 340 21.44 -5.26 -23.44
CA GLU A 340 21.76 -4.32 -24.52
C GLU A 340 20.59 -4.00 -25.47
N SER A 341 19.53 -4.81 -25.51
CA SER A 341 18.36 -4.56 -26.37
C SER A 341 17.39 -3.53 -25.79
N ARG A 342 17.40 -3.34 -24.46
CA ARG A 342 16.53 -2.40 -23.73
C ARG A 342 17.25 -1.13 -23.26
N ALA A 343 18.58 -1.16 -23.18
CA ALA A 343 19.38 -0.12 -22.55
C ALA A 343 19.22 1.29 -23.17
N SER A 344 18.91 1.41 -24.46
CA SER A 344 18.68 2.70 -25.13
C SER A 344 17.36 3.39 -24.74
N ASP A 345 16.44 2.68 -24.09
CA ASP A 345 15.12 3.20 -23.73
C ASP A 345 15.11 3.88 -22.36
N PHE A 346 16.22 3.85 -21.61
CA PHE A 346 16.32 4.34 -20.23
C PHE A 346 17.47 5.33 -20.02
N GLY A 347 17.44 6.07 -18.92
CA GLY A 347 18.61 6.80 -18.43
C GLY A 347 19.64 5.86 -17.84
N LEU A 348 20.81 5.74 -18.48
CA LEU A 348 21.89 4.87 -18.04
C LEU A 348 22.86 5.62 -17.13
N MET A 349 23.48 4.91 -16.20
CA MET A 349 24.47 5.46 -15.26
C MET A 349 25.71 4.59 -15.12
N LYS A 350 26.84 5.24 -14.84
CA LYS A 350 28.06 4.61 -14.31
C LYS A 350 28.27 4.97 -12.86
N THR A 351 28.95 4.09 -12.12
CA THR A 351 29.37 4.35 -10.75
C THR A 351 30.84 4.06 -10.50
N ASP A 352 31.40 4.73 -9.49
CA ASP A 352 32.66 4.33 -8.89
C ASP A 352 32.49 3.07 -8.00
N LYS A 353 33.61 2.55 -7.52
CA LYS A 353 33.67 1.40 -6.59
C LYS A 353 32.93 1.59 -5.25
N ASN A 354 32.49 2.80 -4.92
CA ASN A 354 31.74 3.12 -3.72
C ASN A 354 30.23 3.20 -3.99
N GLY A 355 29.79 3.18 -5.25
CA GLY A 355 28.41 3.40 -5.67
C GLY A 355 28.07 4.85 -6.01
N ARG A 356 29.04 5.79 -6.01
CA ARG A 356 28.80 7.17 -6.44
C ARG A 356 28.62 7.20 -7.96
N ILE A 357 27.57 7.85 -8.46
CA ILE A 357 27.36 8.04 -9.91
C ILE A 357 28.46 8.98 -10.44
N THR A 358 29.15 8.55 -11.50
CA THR A 358 30.19 9.34 -12.20
C THR A 358 29.65 9.96 -13.48
N ASP A 359 28.86 9.18 -14.22
CA ASP A 359 28.32 9.54 -15.53
C ASP A 359 26.84 9.13 -15.57
N PHE A 360 26.00 9.96 -16.19
CA PHE A 360 24.59 9.66 -16.45
C PHE A 360 24.23 10.18 -17.85
N LEU A 361 23.60 9.36 -18.68
CA LEU A 361 23.11 9.73 -20.01
C LEU A 361 21.67 9.25 -20.20
N GLU A 362 20.76 10.15 -20.56
CA GLU A 362 19.37 9.80 -20.85
C GLU A 362 19.24 9.18 -22.25
N LYS A 363 18.67 7.96 -22.33
CA LYS A 363 18.33 7.24 -23.57
C LYS A 363 19.45 7.23 -24.63
N PRO A 364 20.68 6.82 -24.26
CA PRO A 364 21.85 6.92 -25.14
C PRO A 364 21.78 5.92 -26.30
N LYS A 365 22.45 6.26 -27.41
CA LYS A 365 22.42 5.49 -28.66
C LYS A 365 23.81 5.30 -29.26
N ASP A 366 23.96 4.28 -30.10
CA ASP A 366 25.16 4.00 -30.89
C ASP A 366 26.45 3.98 -30.05
N GLU A 367 27.40 4.89 -30.30
CA GLU A 367 28.65 4.98 -29.54
C GLU A 367 28.44 5.46 -28.10
N SER A 368 27.44 6.32 -27.84
CA SER A 368 27.10 6.78 -26.49
C SER A 368 26.39 5.71 -25.66
N LEU A 369 25.77 4.70 -26.30
CA LEU A 369 25.29 3.52 -25.60
C LEU A 369 26.49 2.66 -25.17
N LYS A 370 27.38 2.30 -26.12
CA LYS A 370 28.58 1.49 -25.85
C LYS A 370 29.49 2.10 -24.79
N SER A 371 29.61 3.44 -24.75
CA SER A 371 30.42 4.11 -23.74
C SER A 371 29.90 3.93 -22.31
N MET A 372 28.61 3.59 -22.12
CA MET A 372 27.96 3.38 -20.82
C MET A 372 28.04 1.96 -20.26
N GLN A 373 28.76 1.04 -20.93
CA GLN A 373 28.96 -0.33 -20.44
C GLN A 373 29.70 -0.39 -19.09
N LEU A 374 29.37 -1.41 -18.30
CA LEU A 374 29.89 -1.70 -16.96
C LEU A 374 30.23 -3.20 -16.81
N ASP A 375 31.21 -3.50 -15.94
CA ASP A 375 31.44 -4.85 -15.43
C ASP A 375 30.45 -5.15 -14.30
N MET A 376 29.34 -5.79 -14.65
CA MET A 376 28.25 -6.12 -13.73
C MET A 376 28.64 -7.18 -12.68
N GLY A 377 29.72 -7.93 -12.89
CA GLY A 377 30.25 -8.88 -11.90
C GLY A 377 30.76 -8.20 -10.63
N THR A 378 31.17 -6.94 -10.71
CA THR A 378 31.66 -6.16 -9.55
C THR A 378 30.57 -5.77 -8.54
N PHE A 379 29.28 -5.92 -8.90
CA PHE A 379 28.15 -5.46 -8.09
C PHE A 379 27.53 -6.53 -7.17
N GLY A 380 28.09 -7.74 -7.13
CA GLY A 380 27.58 -8.84 -6.30
C GLY A 380 26.26 -9.44 -6.80
N LEU A 381 25.94 -9.23 -8.08
CA LEU A 381 24.76 -9.79 -8.75
C LEU A 381 24.86 -11.31 -8.92
N ARG A 382 23.70 -11.95 -9.15
CA ARG A 382 23.63 -13.35 -9.59
C ARG A 382 24.38 -13.51 -10.92
N PRO A 383 25.21 -14.55 -11.13
CA PRO A 383 26.02 -14.70 -12.35
C PRO A 383 25.21 -14.61 -13.64
N GLU A 384 24.04 -15.24 -13.69
CA GLU A 384 23.08 -15.20 -14.80
C GLU A 384 22.72 -13.77 -15.25
N VAL A 385 22.67 -12.82 -14.30
CA VAL A 385 22.38 -11.39 -14.54
C VAL A 385 23.66 -10.63 -14.87
N ALA A 386 24.78 -10.96 -14.22
CA ALA A 386 26.07 -10.33 -14.48
C ALA A 386 26.65 -10.67 -15.87
N ASP A 387 26.37 -11.87 -16.40
CA ASP A 387 26.81 -12.33 -17.72
C ASP A 387 25.95 -11.78 -18.88
N THR A 388 24.70 -11.37 -18.59
CA THR A 388 23.71 -10.95 -19.60
C THR A 388 23.45 -9.45 -19.63
N CYS A 389 23.37 -8.80 -18.46
CA CYS A 389 23.25 -7.35 -18.35
C CYS A 389 24.62 -6.68 -18.43
N LYS A 390 24.71 -5.53 -19.10
CA LYS A 390 25.96 -4.75 -19.26
C LYS A 390 25.84 -3.29 -18.82
N TYR A 391 24.65 -2.90 -18.37
CA TYR A 391 24.27 -1.51 -18.13
C TYR A 391 23.46 -1.42 -16.83
N MET A 392 23.56 -0.28 -16.13
CA MET A 392 22.63 0.09 -15.06
C MET A 392 21.68 1.17 -15.55
N ALA A 393 20.38 0.88 -15.57
CA ALA A 393 19.32 1.81 -15.93
C ALA A 393 18.66 2.42 -14.69
N SER A 394 18.30 3.71 -14.76
CA SER A 394 17.52 4.43 -13.77
C SER A 394 16.07 3.96 -13.76
N MET A 395 15.54 3.60 -12.59
CA MET A 395 14.14 3.21 -12.40
C MET A 395 13.18 4.40 -12.31
N GLY A 396 13.64 5.63 -12.61
CA GLY A 396 12.85 6.86 -12.40
C GLY A 396 12.47 7.13 -10.93
N ILE A 397 13.20 6.53 -9.98
CA ILE A 397 12.92 6.52 -8.54
C ILE A 397 14.12 7.10 -7.80
N TYR A 398 13.88 8.15 -7.02
CA TYR A 398 14.94 8.99 -6.44
C TYR A 398 14.69 9.29 -4.96
N VAL A 399 15.74 9.37 -4.15
CA VAL A 399 15.70 10.00 -2.82
C VAL A 399 16.60 11.22 -2.84
N PHE A 400 16.04 12.40 -2.56
CA PHE A 400 16.80 13.64 -2.40
C PHE A 400 16.85 14.04 -0.93
N ARG A 401 17.94 14.67 -0.46
CA ARG A 401 17.87 15.44 0.79
C ARG A 401 17.05 16.73 0.56
N THR A 402 16.21 17.12 1.52
CA THR A 402 15.23 18.21 1.33
C THR A 402 15.86 19.55 0.98
N ASP A 403 16.94 19.94 1.66
CA ASP A 403 17.65 21.19 1.41
C ASP A 403 18.35 21.20 0.06
N ILE A 404 18.82 20.03 -0.40
CA ILE A 404 19.43 19.84 -1.72
C ILE A 404 18.36 20.00 -2.80
N LEU A 405 17.21 19.30 -2.73
CA LEU A 405 16.15 19.46 -3.74
C LEU A 405 15.70 20.92 -3.89
N LEU A 406 15.52 21.62 -2.76
CA LEU A 406 15.16 23.05 -2.74
C LEU A 406 16.26 23.92 -3.36
N ARG A 407 17.54 23.67 -3.04
CA ARG A 407 18.69 24.41 -3.59
C ARG A 407 18.85 24.18 -5.09
N LEU A 408 18.69 22.95 -5.55
CA LEU A 408 18.78 22.59 -6.97
C LEU A 408 17.67 23.27 -7.78
N LEU A 409 16.41 23.05 -7.43
CA LEU A 409 15.27 23.49 -8.24
C LEU A 409 14.93 24.99 -8.09
N ARG A 410 15.41 25.68 -7.04
CA ARG A 410 15.23 27.15 -6.90
C ARG A 410 16.47 27.95 -7.32
N GLY A 411 17.67 27.40 -7.10
CA GLY A 411 18.93 28.15 -7.20
C GLY A 411 19.79 27.74 -8.39
N HIS A 412 20.21 26.48 -8.46
CA HIS A 412 21.19 26.04 -9.46
C HIS A 412 20.56 25.77 -10.83
N TYR A 413 19.41 25.10 -10.86
CA TYR A 413 18.74 24.64 -12.09
C TYR A 413 17.27 25.14 -12.18
N PRO A 414 16.99 26.44 -12.02
CA PRO A 414 15.62 26.98 -11.94
C PRO A 414 14.82 26.83 -13.24
N THR A 415 15.48 26.57 -14.37
CA THR A 415 14.88 26.32 -15.69
C THR A 415 14.85 24.85 -16.07
N ALA A 416 15.35 23.94 -15.23
CA ALA A 416 15.22 22.51 -15.50
C ALA A 416 13.75 22.08 -15.43
N ASN A 417 13.40 21.20 -16.37
CA ASN A 417 12.08 20.63 -16.57
C ASN A 417 12.06 19.14 -16.21
N ASP A 418 13.18 18.41 -16.32
CA ASP A 418 13.21 16.96 -16.08
C ASP A 418 14.34 16.48 -15.14
N PHE A 419 14.03 15.50 -14.29
CA PHE A 419 15.00 14.92 -13.37
C PHE A 419 16.06 14.03 -14.04
N GLY A 420 15.66 13.13 -14.94
CA GLY A 420 16.56 12.12 -15.52
C GLY A 420 17.55 12.73 -16.52
N SER A 421 17.05 13.59 -17.41
CA SER A 421 17.84 14.21 -18.47
C SER A 421 18.61 15.47 -18.06
N GLU A 422 18.16 16.20 -17.04
CA GLU A 422 18.77 17.49 -16.65
C GLU A 422 19.28 17.51 -15.21
N VAL A 423 18.40 17.31 -14.21
CA VAL A 423 18.79 17.53 -12.80
C VAL A 423 19.82 16.52 -12.29
N ILE A 424 19.64 15.22 -12.55
CA ILE A 424 20.57 14.17 -12.08
C ILE A 424 21.94 14.27 -12.79
N PRO A 425 22.06 14.41 -14.12
CA PRO A 425 23.34 14.56 -14.81
C PRO A 425 24.11 15.83 -14.45
N MET A 426 23.42 16.92 -14.11
CA MET A 426 24.08 18.12 -13.59
C MET A 426 24.51 17.92 -12.14
N ALA A 427 23.65 17.38 -11.27
CA ALA A 427 23.95 17.22 -9.85
C ALA A 427 25.08 16.20 -9.58
N ALA A 428 25.23 15.15 -10.38
CA ALA A 428 26.29 14.13 -10.20
C ALA A 428 27.72 14.70 -10.16
N LYS A 429 27.93 15.83 -10.82
CA LYS A 429 29.22 16.55 -10.89
C LYS A 429 29.58 17.19 -9.55
N ASP A 430 28.62 17.91 -8.95
CA ASP A 430 28.85 18.77 -7.79
C ASP A 430 28.45 18.13 -6.44
N TYR A 431 27.53 17.16 -6.45
CA TYR A 431 26.87 16.59 -5.26
C TYR A 431 27.14 15.07 -5.11
N ASN A 432 27.00 14.55 -3.89
CA ASN A 432 27.12 13.12 -3.59
C ASN A 432 25.89 12.33 -4.08
N VAL A 433 25.85 12.07 -5.39
CA VAL A 433 24.81 11.25 -6.03
C VAL A 433 25.22 9.77 -5.99
N GLN A 434 24.38 8.92 -5.41
CA GLN A 434 24.66 7.49 -5.19
C GLN A 434 23.66 6.60 -5.95
N ALA A 435 24.11 5.48 -6.51
CA ALA A 435 23.22 4.46 -7.06
C ALA A 435 22.73 3.52 -5.93
N TYR A 436 21.48 3.09 -6.04
CA TYR A 436 20.89 2.01 -5.26
C TYR A 436 20.52 0.88 -6.20
N LEU A 437 21.28 -0.21 -6.15
CA LEU A 437 20.98 -1.41 -6.94
C LEU A 437 19.74 -2.13 -6.36
N PHE A 438 18.74 -2.33 -7.19
CA PHE A 438 17.53 -3.10 -6.91
C PHE A 438 17.62 -4.48 -7.57
N ASP A 439 17.63 -5.56 -6.75
CA ASP A 439 17.50 -6.95 -7.21
C ASP A 439 16.06 -7.41 -6.94
N GLY A 440 15.21 -7.28 -7.95
CA GLY A 440 13.78 -7.59 -7.89
C GLY A 440 13.12 -7.28 -9.23
N TYR A 441 11.88 -7.74 -9.42
CA TYR A 441 11.16 -7.44 -10.66
C TYR A 441 10.79 -5.96 -10.76
N TRP A 442 11.17 -5.35 -11.87
CA TRP A 442 10.77 -4.02 -12.32
C TRP A 442 10.56 -4.06 -13.83
N GLU A 443 9.48 -3.44 -14.30
CA GLU A 443 9.15 -3.33 -15.71
C GLU A 443 8.49 -1.97 -15.98
N ASP A 444 9.00 -1.23 -16.97
CA ASP A 444 8.41 0.02 -17.45
C ASP A 444 7.22 -0.29 -18.37
N ILE A 445 6.00 0.07 -17.92
CA ILE A 445 4.75 -0.15 -18.65
C ILE A 445 4.14 1.15 -19.21
N GLY A 446 4.99 2.15 -19.47
CA GLY A 446 4.64 3.39 -20.16
C GLY A 446 4.43 3.27 -21.69
N THR A 447 4.69 2.11 -22.30
CA THR A 447 4.41 1.84 -23.72
C THR A 447 3.26 0.85 -23.88
N ILE A 448 2.48 0.95 -24.97
CA ILE A 448 1.38 0.00 -25.25
C ILE A 448 1.88 -1.45 -25.31
N LYS A 449 3.07 -1.67 -25.89
CA LYS A 449 3.67 -2.99 -26.00
C LYS A 449 4.07 -3.55 -24.63
N SER A 450 4.90 -2.83 -23.87
CA SER A 450 5.35 -3.31 -22.56
C SER A 450 4.19 -3.45 -21.56
N PHE A 451 3.21 -2.53 -21.57
CA PHE A 451 1.97 -2.67 -20.82
C PHE A 451 1.20 -3.95 -21.15
N PHE A 452 1.03 -4.26 -22.44
CA PHE A 452 0.31 -5.45 -22.88
C PHE A 452 1.07 -6.73 -22.51
N GLU A 453 2.35 -6.82 -22.85
CA GLU A 453 3.21 -7.97 -22.57
C GLU A 453 3.32 -8.23 -21.06
N ALA A 454 3.50 -7.19 -20.23
CA ALA A 454 3.53 -7.31 -18.78
C ALA A 454 2.19 -7.79 -18.19
N ASN A 455 1.04 -7.35 -18.72
CA ASN A 455 -0.25 -7.86 -18.26
C ASN A 455 -0.45 -9.35 -18.64
N LEU A 456 -0.05 -9.76 -19.85
CA LEU A 456 -0.14 -11.17 -20.24
C LEU A 456 0.87 -12.05 -19.49
N ALA A 457 2.05 -11.54 -19.14
CA ALA A 457 3.05 -12.25 -18.35
C ALA A 457 2.57 -12.64 -16.94
N LEU A 458 1.56 -11.95 -16.39
CA LEU A 458 0.89 -12.33 -15.13
C LEU A 458 0.13 -13.67 -15.24
N THR A 459 -0.15 -14.13 -16.46
CA THR A 459 -0.96 -15.33 -16.75
C THR A 459 -0.14 -16.59 -17.04
N ASP A 460 1.18 -16.43 -17.19
CA ASP A 460 2.12 -17.53 -17.35
C ASP A 460 2.26 -18.32 -16.01
N GLN A 461 2.75 -19.57 -16.04
CA GLN A 461 2.69 -20.46 -14.86
C GLN A 461 3.58 -20.03 -13.68
N SER A 462 4.65 -19.29 -13.96
CA SER A 462 5.59 -18.73 -12.98
C SER A 462 5.82 -17.26 -13.34
N PRO A 463 4.87 -16.36 -13.07
CA PRO A 463 4.98 -14.97 -13.46
C PRO A 463 6.09 -14.28 -12.65
N ASN A 464 6.84 -13.38 -13.29
CA ASN A 464 7.90 -12.61 -12.62
C ASN A 464 7.36 -11.61 -11.58
N PHE A 465 6.04 -11.36 -11.57
CA PHE A 465 5.37 -10.49 -10.61
C PHE A 465 4.05 -11.09 -10.11
N TYR A 466 3.82 -10.98 -8.80
CA TYR A 466 2.56 -11.35 -8.17
C TYR A 466 1.99 -10.13 -7.43
N PHE A 467 0.76 -9.72 -7.78
CA PHE A 467 0.04 -8.67 -7.05
C PHE A 467 -0.30 -9.07 -5.60
N TYR A 468 -0.61 -10.36 -5.40
CA TYR A 468 -0.73 -10.97 -4.08
C TYR A 468 0.65 -11.16 -3.44
N ASP A 469 0.73 -10.85 -2.15
CA ASP A 469 1.88 -11.09 -1.28
C ASP A 469 1.36 -11.05 0.17
N PRO A 470 1.67 -12.05 1.03
CA PRO A 470 1.12 -12.11 2.39
C PRO A 470 1.74 -11.08 3.34
N VAL A 471 2.84 -10.40 2.96
CA VAL A 471 3.56 -9.43 3.80
C VAL A 471 3.53 -8.02 3.21
N LYS A 472 3.63 -7.90 1.88
CA LYS A 472 3.68 -6.62 1.14
C LYS A 472 2.68 -6.59 -0.03
N PRO A 473 1.37 -6.80 0.21
CA PRO A 473 0.35 -6.87 -0.83
C PRO A 473 0.26 -5.57 -1.63
N ILE A 474 -0.19 -5.66 -2.89
CA ILE A 474 -0.72 -4.50 -3.60
C ILE A 474 -2.19 -4.31 -3.18
N PHE A 475 -2.52 -3.14 -2.66
CA PHE A 475 -3.88 -2.74 -2.30
C PHE A 475 -4.61 -2.18 -3.52
N THR A 476 -5.94 -2.24 -3.55
CA THR A 476 -6.77 -1.48 -4.51
C THR A 476 -8.16 -1.24 -3.95
N SER A 477 -8.93 -0.32 -4.56
CA SER A 477 -10.26 0.08 -4.09
C SER A 477 -11.18 -1.14 -3.90
N PRO A 478 -11.72 -1.39 -2.69
CA PRO A 478 -12.74 -2.41 -2.46
C PRO A 478 -14.04 -2.03 -3.19
N ARG A 479 -14.61 -2.97 -3.93
CA ARG A 479 -15.73 -2.72 -4.87
C ARG A 479 -16.99 -3.54 -4.59
N PHE A 480 -16.93 -4.47 -3.63
CA PHE A 480 -18.03 -5.37 -3.24
C PHE A 480 -18.72 -6.03 -4.46
N LEU A 481 -17.93 -6.43 -5.45
CA LEU A 481 -18.43 -7.14 -6.63
C LEU A 481 -18.70 -8.60 -6.27
N PRO A 482 -19.74 -9.24 -6.84
CA PRO A 482 -19.98 -10.66 -6.64
C PRO A 482 -18.83 -11.50 -7.21
N PRO A 483 -18.71 -12.78 -6.79
CA PRO A 483 -17.96 -13.77 -7.52
C PRO A 483 -18.39 -13.82 -9.00
N THR A 484 -17.45 -14.15 -9.88
CA THR A 484 -17.69 -14.23 -11.32
C THR A 484 -18.55 -15.45 -11.67
N LYS A 485 -19.57 -15.26 -12.52
CA LYS A 485 -20.33 -16.38 -13.09
C LYS A 485 -19.59 -16.92 -14.31
N VAL A 486 -19.35 -18.23 -14.33
CA VAL A 486 -18.78 -18.96 -15.46
C VAL A 486 -19.72 -20.12 -15.80
N GLU A 487 -20.11 -20.23 -17.06
CA GLU A 487 -21.13 -21.18 -17.53
C GLU A 487 -20.67 -21.81 -18.85
N ASN A 488 -20.36 -23.11 -18.84
CA ASN A 488 -19.87 -23.88 -20.01
C ASN A 488 -18.64 -23.31 -20.73
N CYS A 489 -17.79 -22.54 -20.04
CA CYS A 489 -16.61 -21.90 -20.62
C CYS A 489 -15.33 -22.73 -20.48
N LYS A 490 -14.36 -22.46 -21.36
CA LYS A 490 -12.98 -22.96 -21.27
C LYS A 490 -12.04 -21.81 -20.96
N VAL A 491 -11.36 -21.85 -19.82
CA VAL A 491 -10.40 -20.83 -19.39
C VAL A 491 -9.03 -21.50 -19.19
N LEU A 492 -8.00 -21.06 -19.92
CA LEU A 492 -6.63 -21.57 -19.86
C LEU A 492 -5.65 -20.42 -19.65
N ASN A 493 -4.66 -20.61 -18.75
CA ASN A 493 -3.57 -19.65 -18.49
C ASN A 493 -4.08 -18.20 -18.43
N SER A 494 -5.10 -17.90 -17.61
CA SER A 494 -5.83 -16.64 -17.70
C SER A 494 -6.32 -16.16 -16.34
N ILE A 495 -6.31 -14.84 -16.14
CA ILE A 495 -6.80 -14.18 -14.92
C ILE A 495 -8.22 -13.67 -15.19
N VAL A 496 -9.16 -14.02 -14.31
CA VAL A 496 -10.55 -13.52 -14.38
C VAL A 496 -10.91 -12.79 -13.11
N SER A 497 -11.12 -11.47 -13.23
CA SER A 497 -11.44 -10.57 -12.12
C SER A 497 -12.87 -10.77 -11.61
N HIS A 498 -13.19 -10.20 -10.44
CA HIS A 498 -14.53 -10.25 -9.85
C HIS A 498 -15.64 -9.63 -10.73
N GLY A 499 -16.86 -10.15 -10.55
CA GLY A 499 -18.08 -9.61 -11.15
C GLY A 499 -18.26 -9.87 -12.64
N CYS A 500 -17.48 -10.77 -13.25
CA CYS A 500 -17.62 -11.06 -14.67
C CYS A 500 -18.75 -12.05 -14.95
N PHE A 501 -19.22 -12.04 -16.20
CA PHE A 501 -20.18 -12.99 -16.74
C PHE A 501 -19.56 -13.65 -17.98
N LEU A 502 -19.26 -14.94 -17.89
CA LEU A 502 -18.70 -15.72 -18.98
C LEU A 502 -19.68 -16.86 -19.31
N THR A 503 -20.20 -16.87 -20.54
CA THR A 503 -21.13 -17.89 -21.02
C THR A 503 -20.62 -18.50 -22.32
N GLU A 504 -20.47 -19.82 -22.37
CA GLU A 504 -20.16 -20.62 -23.57
C GLU A 504 -18.98 -20.09 -24.41
N CYS A 505 -17.94 -19.56 -23.75
CA CYS A 505 -16.81 -18.89 -24.38
C CYS A 505 -15.46 -19.57 -24.08
N SER A 506 -14.44 -19.26 -24.89
CA SER A 506 -13.07 -19.72 -24.70
C SER A 506 -12.13 -18.55 -24.43
N VAL A 507 -11.29 -18.65 -23.40
CA VAL A 507 -10.33 -17.64 -22.98
C VAL A 507 -8.96 -18.32 -22.79
N ASP A 508 -7.97 -17.91 -23.58
CA ASP A 508 -6.59 -18.44 -23.55
C ASP A 508 -5.58 -17.29 -23.37
N ARG A 509 -4.58 -17.47 -22.50
CA ARG A 509 -3.50 -16.49 -22.24
C ARG A 509 -3.98 -15.03 -22.15
N SER A 510 -4.98 -14.76 -21.30
CA SER A 510 -5.71 -13.48 -21.29
C SER A 510 -6.03 -12.97 -19.88
N VAL A 511 -6.19 -11.65 -19.76
CA VAL A 511 -6.58 -10.97 -18.52
C VAL A 511 -7.96 -10.34 -18.70
N ILE A 512 -8.92 -10.81 -17.92
CA ILE A 512 -10.33 -10.39 -17.96
C ILE A 512 -10.60 -9.51 -16.75
N GLY A 513 -10.78 -8.20 -16.99
CA GLY A 513 -10.96 -7.17 -15.98
C GLY A 513 -12.34 -7.14 -15.36
N VAL A 514 -12.49 -6.41 -14.25
CA VAL A 514 -13.73 -6.39 -13.45
C VAL A 514 -14.99 -6.06 -14.27
N ARG A 515 -16.09 -6.77 -14.00
CA ARG A 515 -17.40 -6.62 -14.68
C ARG A 515 -17.41 -6.94 -16.19
N SER A 516 -16.42 -7.65 -16.71
CA SER A 516 -16.43 -8.07 -18.12
C SER A 516 -17.59 -9.02 -18.41
N ARG A 517 -18.19 -8.92 -19.61
CA ARG A 517 -19.20 -9.86 -20.09
C ARG A 517 -18.80 -10.40 -21.46
N LEU A 518 -18.78 -11.72 -21.59
CA LEU A 518 -18.49 -12.48 -22.81
C LEU A 518 -19.71 -13.35 -23.12
N GLU A 519 -20.38 -13.08 -24.24
CA GLU A 519 -21.56 -13.82 -24.69
C GLU A 519 -21.16 -15.15 -25.41
N PRO A 520 -22.10 -16.06 -25.71
CA PRO A 520 -21.80 -17.37 -26.29
C PRO A 520 -20.94 -17.36 -27.57
N GLY A 521 -20.05 -18.35 -27.68
CA GLY A 521 -19.18 -18.53 -28.85
C GLY A 521 -17.97 -17.59 -28.91
N VAL A 522 -17.83 -16.64 -27.97
CA VAL A 522 -16.69 -15.72 -27.91
C VAL A 522 -15.37 -16.48 -27.72
N GLN A 523 -14.33 -16.08 -28.45
CA GLN A 523 -12.98 -16.62 -28.34
C GLN A 523 -11.98 -15.49 -28.12
N LEU A 524 -11.43 -15.40 -26.92
CA LEU A 524 -10.33 -14.49 -26.58
C LEU A 524 -9.02 -15.26 -26.50
N LYS A 525 -7.97 -14.75 -27.17
CA LYS A 525 -6.60 -15.22 -26.99
C LYS A 525 -5.62 -14.04 -26.93
N ASP A 526 -4.60 -14.11 -26.07
CA ASP A 526 -3.60 -13.04 -25.92
C ASP A 526 -4.28 -11.67 -25.84
N THR A 527 -5.17 -11.49 -24.86
CA THR A 527 -6.08 -10.34 -24.75
C THR A 527 -6.10 -9.74 -23.35
N MET A 528 -5.98 -8.42 -23.25
CA MET A 528 -6.12 -7.64 -22.01
C MET A 528 -7.42 -6.83 -22.05
N MET A 529 -8.46 -7.36 -21.41
CA MET A 529 -9.76 -6.70 -21.31
C MET A 529 -9.86 -5.90 -20.00
N MET A 530 -9.99 -4.58 -20.09
CA MET A 530 -10.06 -3.68 -18.92
C MET A 530 -11.40 -3.71 -18.17
N GLY A 531 -12.41 -4.39 -18.72
CA GLY A 531 -13.73 -4.59 -18.11
C GLY A 531 -14.67 -3.38 -18.20
N ALA A 532 -15.50 -3.19 -17.18
CA ALA A 532 -16.51 -2.12 -17.16
C ALA A 532 -16.58 -1.37 -15.82
N ASP A 533 -16.84 -0.05 -15.91
CA ASP A 533 -17.03 0.83 -14.75
C ASP A 533 -18.39 0.58 -14.04
N TYR A 534 -19.36 -0.01 -14.74
CA TYR A 534 -20.74 -0.29 -14.29
C TYR A 534 -21.26 -1.63 -14.86
N TYR A 535 -22.46 -2.06 -14.45
CA TYR A 535 -23.23 -3.12 -15.09
C TYR A 535 -24.41 -2.51 -15.85
N GLN A 536 -24.86 -3.18 -16.91
CA GLN A 536 -26.19 -2.97 -17.49
C GLN A 536 -27.14 -4.04 -16.95
N THR A 537 -28.37 -3.67 -16.64
CA THR A 537 -29.45 -4.62 -16.34
C THR A 537 -29.85 -5.39 -17.60
N GLU A 538 -30.50 -6.55 -17.41
CA GLU A 538 -30.98 -7.37 -18.52
C GLU A 538 -32.03 -6.63 -19.37
N ALA A 539 -32.86 -5.78 -18.73
CA ALA A 539 -33.82 -4.91 -19.42
C ALA A 539 -33.12 -3.84 -20.30
N GLU A 540 -32.07 -3.19 -19.81
CA GLU A 540 -31.28 -2.24 -20.61
C GLU A 540 -30.58 -2.93 -21.78
N ARG A 541 -29.99 -4.12 -21.57
CA ARG A 541 -29.36 -4.91 -22.65
C ARG A 541 -30.39 -5.35 -23.70
N PHE A 542 -31.56 -5.83 -23.28
CA PHE A 542 -32.63 -6.23 -24.18
C PHE A 542 -33.17 -5.04 -24.99
N SER A 543 -33.31 -3.87 -24.36
CA SER A 543 -33.71 -2.64 -25.04
C SER A 543 -32.67 -2.19 -26.06
N GLU A 544 -31.37 -2.18 -25.71
CA GLU A 544 -30.30 -1.82 -26.65
C GLU A 544 -30.25 -2.79 -27.83
N LEU A 545 -30.33 -4.11 -27.60
CA LEU A 545 -30.35 -5.11 -28.66
C LEU A 545 -31.59 -4.99 -29.56
N SER A 546 -32.76 -4.65 -28.98
CA SER A 546 -34.00 -4.40 -29.74
C SER A 546 -33.92 -3.14 -30.61
N ASP A 547 -33.19 -2.12 -30.13
CA ASP A 547 -32.87 -0.90 -30.89
C ASP A 547 -31.76 -1.10 -31.94
N GLY A 548 -31.21 -2.31 -32.09
CA GLY A 548 -30.08 -2.60 -32.99
C GLY A 548 -28.74 -2.03 -32.50
N LYS A 549 -28.60 -1.73 -31.21
CA LYS A 549 -27.38 -1.21 -30.57
C LYS A 549 -26.58 -2.33 -29.93
N VAL A 550 -25.26 -2.19 -29.95
CA VAL A 550 -24.34 -3.15 -29.32
C VAL A 550 -24.21 -2.85 -27.81
N PRO A 551 -24.52 -3.78 -26.90
CA PRO A 551 -24.39 -3.58 -25.46
C PRO A 551 -22.93 -3.73 -24.98
N VAL A 552 -22.65 -3.36 -23.72
CA VAL A 552 -21.28 -3.39 -23.16
C VAL A 552 -20.78 -4.82 -23.02
N GLY A 553 -19.52 -5.07 -23.38
CA GLY A 553 -18.88 -6.40 -23.40
C GLY A 553 -18.56 -6.87 -24.81
N VAL A 554 -18.47 -8.19 -24.99
CA VAL A 554 -18.16 -8.85 -26.26
C VAL A 554 -19.34 -9.73 -26.69
N GLY A 555 -19.94 -9.41 -27.84
CA GLY A 555 -21.09 -10.09 -28.41
C GLY A 555 -20.78 -11.46 -29.01
N GLU A 556 -21.85 -12.20 -29.36
CA GLU A 556 -21.83 -13.61 -29.76
C GLU A 556 -20.84 -13.93 -30.89
N ASN A 557 -20.22 -15.11 -30.84
CA ASN A 557 -19.34 -15.66 -31.89
C ASN A 557 -18.13 -14.78 -32.29
N THR A 558 -17.78 -13.78 -31.48
CA THR A 558 -16.69 -12.84 -31.76
C THR A 558 -15.32 -13.41 -31.38
N ILE A 559 -14.34 -13.26 -32.26
CA ILE A 559 -12.98 -13.79 -32.12
C ILE A 559 -12.01 -12.61 -31.97
N ILE A 560 -11.23 -12.59 -30.89
CA ILE A 560 -10.27 -11.52 -30.58
C ILE A 560 -8.90 -12.12 -30.26
N ARG A 561 -7.85 -11.57 -30.87
CA ARG A 561 -6.45 -11.96 -30.72
C ARG A 561 -5.53 -10.74 -30.65
N ASN A 562 -4.48 -10.82 -29.83
CA ASN A 562 -3.42 -9.80 -29.70
C ASN A 562 -3.97 -8.38 -29.45
N CYS A 563 -4.83 -8.24 -28.44
CA CYS A 563 -5.69 -7.06 -28.30
C CYS A 563 -5.82 -6.52 -26.87
N ILE A 564 -5.86 -5.19 -26.74
CA ILE A 564 -6.34 -4.50 -25.53
C ILE A 564 -7.78 -4.04 -25.78
N ILE A 565 -8.68 -4.31 -24.84
CA ILE A 565 -10.06 -3.81 -24.85
C ILE A 565 -10.23 -2.84 -23.68
N ASP A 566 -10.27 -1.54 -23.95
CA ASP A 566 -10.48 -0.50 -22.93
C ASP A 566 -11.93 -0.53 -22.40
N LYS A 567 -12.18 0.19 -21.32
CA LYS A 567 -13.37 0.09 -20.50
C LYS A 567 -14.65 0.43 -21.23
N ASN A 568 -15.70 -0.32 -20.87
CA ASN A 568 -17.06 -0.12 -21.37
C ASN A 568 -17.19 -0.26 -22.90
N ALA A 569 -16.21 -0.87 -23.57
CA ALA A 569 -16.30 -1.17 -25.00
C ALA A 569 -17.54 -2.03 -25.30
N ARG A 570 -18.09 -1.80 -26.48
CA ARG A 570 -19.32 -2.42 -27.00
C ARG A 570 -18.95 -3.12 -28.30
N ILE A 571 -18.51 -4.38 -28.21
CA ILE A 571 -18.06 -5.15 -29.37
C ILE A 571 -19.21 -6.06 -29.83
N GLY A 572 -19.60 -5.92 -31.10
CA GLY A 572 -20.72 -6.62 -31.71
C GLY A 572 -20.55 -8.14 -31.79
N LYS A 573 -21.54 -8.80 -32.41
CA LYS A 573 -21.50 -10.23 -32.73
C LYS A 573 -20.79 -10.50 -34.05
N ASN A 574 -20.16 -11.67 -34.17
CA ASN A 574 -19.40 -12.13 -35.34
C ASN A 574 -18.23 -11.19 -35.72
N VAL A 575 -17.72 -10.40 -34.77
CA VAL A 575 -16.57 -9.52 -34.98
C VAL A 575 -15.29 -10.36 -34.99
N MET A 576 -14.33 -10.00 -35.82
CA MET A 576 -13.01 -10.64 -35.87
C MET A 576 -11.90 -9.60 -35.71
N ILE A 577 -11.31 -9.53 -34.52
CA ILE A 577 -10.12 -8.71 -34.25
C ILE A 577 -8.92 -9.64 -34.22
N MET A 578 -8.12 -9.65 -35.29
CA MET A 578 -6.95 -10.52 -35.44
C MET A 578 -5.73 -9.83 -36.06
N ASN A 579 -5.86 -8.60 -36.57
CA ASN A 579 -4.81 -7.88 -37.30
C ASN A 579 -4.15 -8.78 -38.37
N SER A 580 -4.98 -9.42 -39.21
CA SER A 580 -4.55 -10.51 -40.11
C SER A 580 -3.53 -10.08 -41.18
N GLN A 581 -3.37 -8.78 -41.39
CA GLN A 581 -2.37 -8.17 -42.29
C GLN A 581 -1.05 -7.80 -41.57
N ASN A 582 -0.94 -8.07 -40.26
CA ASN A 582 0.19 -7.74 -39.40
C ASN A 582 0.59 -6.25 -39.45
N VAL A 583 -0.41 -5.36 -39.49
CA VAL A 583 -0.24 -3.91 -39.48
C VAL A 583 0.43 -3.50 -38.17
N GLN A 584 1.56 -2.80 -38.23
CA GLN A 584 2.28 -2.41 -37.01
C GLN A 584 1.67 -1.18 -36.34
N GLU A 585 1.30 -0.17 -37.14
CA GLU A 585 0.82 1.13 -36.68
C GLU A 585 -0.41 1.56 -37.48
N ALA A 586 -1.51 1.92 -36.81
CA ALA A 586 -2.71 2.44 -37.46
C ALA A 586 -3.52 3.35 -36.51
N GLU A 587 -4.03 4.46 -37.02
CA GLU A 587 -4.88 5.39 -36.27
C GLU A 587 -6.28 5.43 -36.90
N ARG A 588 -7.25 4.80 -36.22
CA ARG A 588 -8.65 4.70 -36.68
C ARG A 588 -9.64 5.07 -35.56
N PRO A 589 -9.46 6.21 -34.87
CA PRO A 589 -10.31 6.55 -33.71
C PRO A 589 -11.79 6.71 -34.05
N LEU A 590 -12.13 7.05 -35.31
CA LEU A 590 -13.50 7.09 -35.82
C LEU A 590 -14.14 5.70 -35.99
N GLU A 591 -13.32 4.66 -36.18
CA GLU A 591 -13.74 3.24 -36.19
C GLU A 591 -13.66 2.62 -34.78
N GLY A 592 -13.29 3.42 -33.76
CA GLY A 592 -13.25 2.99 -32.36
C GLY A 592 -11.95 2.30 -31.91
N PHE A 593 -10.89 2.28 -32.71
CA PHE A 593 -9.65 1.59 -32.36
C PHE A 593 -8.36 2.25 -32.88
N TYR A 594 -7.22 1.76 -32.41
CA TYR A 594 -5.90 1.99 -33.01
C TYR A 594 -5.09 0.70 -32.99
N ILE A 595 -3.95 0.68 -33.68
CA ILE A 595 -2.97 -0.41 -33.62
C ILE A 595 -1.60 0.22 -33.29
N ARG A 596 -0.91 -0.29 -32.26
CA ARG A 596 0.48 0.07 -31.93
C ARG A 596 1.33 -1.19 -31.80
N SER A 597 2.52 -1.21 -32.40
CA SER A 597 3.43 -2.37 -32.36
C SER A 597 2.75 -3.71 -32.68
N GLY A 598 1.78 -3.72 -33.61
CA GLY A 598 0.99 -4.90 -33.98
C GLY A 598 -0.20 -5.24 -33.06
N ILE A 599 -0.33 -4.58 -31.92
CA ILE A 599 -1.39 -4.81 -30.92
C ILE A 599 -2.58 -3.89 -31.22
N THR A 600 -3.76 -4.48 -31.43
CA THR A 600 -5.00 -3.71 -31.61
C THR A 600 -5.53 -3.23 -30.27
N VAL A 601 -5.94 -1.96 -30.16
CA VAL A 601 -6.54 -1.39 -28.95
C VAL A 601 -7.91 -0.80 -29.27
N VAL A 602 -8.96 -1.40 -28.71
CA VAL A 602 -10.33 -0.87 -28.77
C VAL A 602 -10.48 0.22 -27.70
N LEU A 603 -10.94 1.40 -28.11
CA LEU A 603 -10.99 2.61 -27.28
C LEU A 603 -12.10 2.58 -26.22
N LYS A 604 -11.93 3.40 -25.16
CA LYS A 604 -12.93 3.52 -24.09
C LYS A 604 -14.31 3.90 -24.61
N ASN A 605 -15.32 3.13 -24.23
CA ASN A 605 -16.72 3.25 -24.66
C ASN A 605 -16.93 3.13 -26.20
N ALA A 606 -15.95 2.66 -26.96
CA ALA A 606 -16.09 2.48 -28.41
C ALA A 606 -17.16 1.43 -28.75
N VAL A 607 -17.79 1.61 -29.90
CA VAL A 607 -18.71 0.64 -30.51
C VAL A 607 -18.02 0.03 -31.72
N ILE A 608 -17.78 -1.28 -31.71
CA ILE A 608 -17.31 -2.04 -32.87
C ILE A 608 -18.54 -2.77 -33.44
N PRO A 609 -19.06 -2.40 -34.63
CA PRO A 609 -20.30 -2.97 -35.18
C PRO A 609 -20.23 -4.48 -35.44
N ASP A 610 -21.40 -5.12 -35.49
CA ASP A 610 -21.55 -6.53 -35.87
C ASP A 610 -20.83 -6.86 -37.19
N GLY A 611 -20.15 -8.00 -37.24
CA GLY A 611 -19.43 -8.48 -38.44
C GLY A 611 -18.17 -7.70 -38.84
N THR A 612 -17.72 -6.73 -38.03
CA THR A 612 -16.50 -5.95 -38.30
C THR A 612 -15.25 -6.86 -38.28
N VAL A 613 -14.30 -6.62 -39.19
CA VAL A 613 -13.03 -7.34 -39.28
C VAL A 613 -11.86 -6.35 -39.18
N ILE A 614 -10.91 -6.63 -38.30
CA ILE A 614 -9.71 -5.83 -37.97
C ILE A 614 -8.48 -6.74 -38.00
#